data_AF-X1HTZ3-F1
#
_entry.id   AF-X1HTZ3-F1
#
_cell.length_a   1.000
_cell.length_b   1.000
_cell.length_c   1.000
_cell.angle_alpha   90.00
_cell.angle_beta   90.00
_cell.angle_gamma   90.00
#
_symmetry.space_group_name_H-M   'P 1'
#
loop_
_entity.id
_entity.type
_entity.pdbx_description
1 polymer ?
#
loop_
_entity_poly.entity_id
_entity_poly.type
_entity_poly.pdbx_seq_one_letter_code
_entity_poly.pdbx_strand_id
1 'polypeptide(L)'
;CRELKIKPIKEYLATVKEPKVIFDGIRAAESSIRRHYIPIWYHPSFKCLSVSPIFQWTDKEVVRYVNSNGIPKTFLHSLKTSAECWCGAYKTEADFRKLYDLNRDMFYKLVDVEDQNKNGYTFIYKRGQKIPLRDLERQILKEENSDGRDE
;
A
#
# COMPACT_ATOMS: atom_id res chain seq x y z
N CYS A 1 3.06 8.12 4.39
CA CYS A 1 1.65 8.00 4.81
C CYS A 1 1.15 9.15 5.69
N ARG A 2 1.87 9.57 6.73
CA ARG A 2 1.44 10.67 7.63
C ARG A 2 1.07 11.95 6.88
N GLU A 3 2.01 12.54 6.13
CA GLU A 3 1.81 13.85 5.48
C GLU A 3 0.79 13.83 4.34
N LEU A 4 0.68 12.73 3.60
CA LEU A 4 -0.12 12.69 2.36
C LEU A 4 -1.48 12.03 2.51
N LYS A 5 -1.72 11.27 3.59
CA LYS A 5 -3.01 10.59 3.82
C LYS A 5 -3.63 11.02 5.15
N ILE A 6 -2.90 10.84 6.26
CA ILE A 6 -3.47 11.00 7.61
C ILE A 6 -3.68 12.48 7.95
N LYS A 7 -2.66 13.31 7.75
CA LYS A 7 -2.70 14.74 8.10
C LYS A 7 -3.77 15.50 7.28
N PRO A 8 -3.88 15.35 5.95
CA PRO A 8 -4.90 16.05 5.17
C PRO A 8 -6.33 15.67 5.58
N ILE A 9 -6.59 14.37 5.83
CA ILE A 9 -7.90 13.92 6.33
C ILE A 9 -8.20 14.52 7.70
N LYS A 10 -7.22 14.51 8.61
CA LYS A 10 -7.37 15.12 9.94
C LYS A 10 -7.70 16.61 9.85
N GLU A 11 -6.98 17.35 9.01
CA GLU A 11 -7.17 18.78 8.80
C GLU A 11 -8.55 19.07 8.22
N TYR A 12 -8.97 18.32 7.20
CA TYR A 12 -10.32 18.44 6.64
C TYR A 12 -11.40 18.17 7.69
N LEU A 13 -11.31 17.06 8.43
CA LEU A 13 -12.31 16.70 9.44
C LEU A 13 -12.39 17.70 10.60
N ALA A 14 -11.29 18.41 10.90
CA ALA A 14 -11.29 19.49 11.89
C ALA A 14 -12.11 20.71 11.45
N THR A 15 -12.35 20.90 10.14
CA THR A 15 -13.19 21.99 9.62
C THR A 15 -14.70 21.71 9.76
N VAL A 16 -15.09 20.44 9.85
CA VAL A 16 -16.49 20.01 10.01
C VAL A 16 -16.90 20.15 11.47
N LYS A 17 -17.89 20.99 11.77
CA LYS A 17 -18.32 21.30 13.15
C LYS A 17 -19.44 20.39 13.64
N GLU A 18 -20.19 19.81 12.73
CA GLU A 18 -21.28 18.89 12.97
C GLU A 18 -20.75 17.53 13.48
N PRO A 19 -21.61 16.73 14.13
CA PRO A 19 -21.31 15.33 14.37
C PRO A 19 -20.97 14.62 13.05
N LYS A 20 -19.85 13.89 13.06
CA LYS A 20 -19.30 13.22 11.88
C LYS A 20 -19.05 11.75 12.18
N VAL A 21 -19.26 10.95 11.14
CA VAL A 21 -18.97 9.52 11.13
C VAL A 21 -18.21 9.23 9.84
N ILE A 22 -17.12 8.47 9.94
CA ILE A 22 -16.36 7.99 8.79
C ILE A 22 -16.85 6.57 8.48
N PHE A 23 -17.19 6.32 7.22
CA PHE A 23 -17.33 4.97 6.72
C PHE A 23 -16.06 4.59 5.96
N ASP A 24 -15.45 3.48 6.34
CA ASP A 24 -14.25 2.95 5.70
C ASP A 24 -14.49 1.55 5.12
N GLY A 25 -13.58 1.12 4.25
CA GLY A 25 -13.65 -0.18 3.58
C GLY A 25 -12.85 -1.28 4.28
N ILE A 26 -12.44 -1.11 5.55
CA ILE A 26 -11.56 -2.07 6.23
C ILE A 26 -12.29 -3.39 6.42
N ARG A 27 -11.60 -4.51 6.14
CA ARG A 27 -12.11 -5.87 6.36
C ARG A 27 -11.14 -6.72 7.17
N ALA A 28 -11.70 -7.58 8.02
CA ALA A 28 -10.95 -8.57 8.79
C ALA A 28 -10.15 -9.53 7.88
N ALA A 29 -10.66 -9.79 6.67
CA ALA A 29 -10.06 -10.70 5.70
C ALA A 29 -8.77 -10.15 5.05
N GLU A 30 -8.48 -8.85 5.17
CA GLU A 30 -7.38 -8.21 4.43
C GLU A 30 -6.00 -8.44 5.07
N SER A 31 -5.93 -8.64 6.39
CA SER A 31 -4.68 -9.00 7.06
C SER A 31 -4.91 -9.60 8.45
N SER A 32 -3.91 -10.32 8.97
CA SER A 32 -3.90 -10.82 10.34
C SER A 32 -4.06 -9.70 11.38
N ILE A 33 -3.52 -8.51 11.11
CA ILE A 33 -3.63 -7.34 11.97
C ILE A 33 -5.07 -6.82 11.98
N ARG A 34 -5.65 -6.59 10.78
CA ARG A 34 -7.01 -6.04 10.62
C ARG A 34 -8.10 -6.93 11.21
N ARG A 35 -7.87 -8.25 11.26
CA ARG A 35 -8.78 -9.21 11.90
C ARG A 35 -9.15 -8.86 13.35
N HIS A 36 -8.27 -8.15 14.06
CA HIS A 36 -8.46 -7.81 15.47
C HIS A 36 -9.01 -6.40 15.68
N TYR A 37 -9.37 -5.67 14.61
CA TYR A 37 -9.90 -4.32 14.73
C TYR A 37 -11.35 -4.34 15.23
N ILE A 38 -11.75 -3.23 15.89
CA ILE A 38 -13.12 -3.02 16.33
C ILE A 38 -13.89 -2.34 15.18
N PRO A 39 -14.98 -2.93 14.64
CA PRO A 39 -15.66 -2.42 13.44
C PRO A 39 -16.30 -1.04 13.61
N ILE A 40 -16.65 -0.68 14.84
CA ILE A 40 -17.19 0.64 15.20
C ILE A 40 -16.35 1.15 16.36
N TRP A 41 -15.57 2.20 16.13
CA TRP A 41 -14.68 2.72 17.14
C TRP A 41 -14.52 4.24 17.04
N TYR A 42 -14.18 4.87 18.17
CA TYR A 42 -13.92 6.30 18.19
C TYR A 42 -12.46 6.57 17.83
N HIS A 43 -12.22 7.18 16.67
CA HIS A 43 -10.87 7.41 16.16
C HIS A 43 -10.22 8.59 16.91
N PRO A 44 -9.15 8.38 17.71
CA PRO A 44 -8.62 9.41 18.62
C PRO A 44 -7.95 10.56 17.87
N SER A 45 -7.37 10.32 16.69
CA SER A 45 -6.77 11.38 15.86
C SER A 45 -7.79 12.22 15.10
N PHE A 46 -8.90 11.63 14.66
CA PHE A 46 -9.94 12.29 13.86
C PHE A 46 -11.11 12.83 14.70
N LYS A 47 -11.20 12.42 15.97
CA LYS A 47 -12.22 12.85 16.93
C LYS A 47 -13.65 12.60 16.43
N CYS A 48 -13.87 11.41 15.87
CA CYS A 48 -15.15 10.98 15.33
C CYS A 48 -15.26 9.45 15.31
N LEU A 49 -16.47 8.93 15.11
CA LEU A 49 -16.67 7.49 14.89
C LEU A 49 -16.11 7.08 13.52
N SER A 50 -15.45 5.93 13.48
CA SER A 50 -15.13 5.18 12.26
C SER A 50 -15.94 3.90 12.26
N VAL A 51 -16.56 3.60 11.13
CA VAL A 51 -17.44 2.45 10.93
C VAL A 51 -16.96 1.69 9.70
N SER A 52 -16.67 0.41 9.89
CA SER A 52 -16.28 -0.53 8.83
C SER A 52 -17.49 -1.44 8.50
N PRO A 53 -18.45 -1.01 7.66
CA PRO A 53 -19.72 -1.72 7.44
C PRO A 53 -19.54 -3.11 6.81
N ILE A 54 -18.46 -3.31 6.05
CA ILE A 54 -18.14 -4.57 5.38
C ILE A 54 -17.05 -5.36 6.13
N PHE A 55 -16.84 -5.09 7.42
CA PHE A 55 -15.70 -5.65 8.15
C PHE A 55 -15.60 -7.18 8.09
N GLN A 56 -16.75 -7.86 8.14
CA GLN A 56 -16.85 -9.31 8.10
C GLN A 56 -16.93 -9.88 6.67
N TRP A 57 -16.93 -9.04 5.63
CA TRP A 57 -17.06 -9.51 4.25
C TRP A 57 -15.79 -10.18 3.75
N THR A 58 -15.98 -11.34 3.14
CA THR A 58 -14.99 -12.05 2.35
C THR A 58 -14.74 -11.38 0.99
N ASP A 59 -13.63 -11.72 0.34
CA ASP A 59 -13.35 -11.25 -1.03
C ASP A 59 -14.45 -11.66 -2.01
N LYS A 60 -15.03 -12.86 -1.83
CA LYS A 60 -16.13 -13.36 -2.67
C LYS A 60 -17.37 -12.49 -2.53
N GLU A 61 -17.71 -12.06 -1.32
CA GLU A 61 -18.87 -11.21 -1.06
C GLU A 61 -18.70 -9.82 -1.66
N VAL A 62 -17.52 -9.21 -1.50
CA VAL A 62 -17.19 -7.93 -2.13
C VAL A 62 -17.28 -8.04 -3.64
N VAL A 63 -16.63 -9.03 -4.25
CA VAL A 63 -16.65 -9.23 -5.71
C VAL A 63 -18.05 -9.48 -6.23
N ARG A 64 -18.83 -10.33 -5.55
CA ARG A 64 -20.23 -10.60 -5.91
C ARG A 64 -21.05 -9.31 -5.88
N TYR A 65 -20.92 -8.53 -4.81
CA TYR A 65 -21.66 -7.27 -4.64
C TYR A 65 -21.30 -6.24 -5.71
N VAL A 66 -20.01 -6.08 -6.02
CA VAL A 66 -19.55 -5.18 -7.09
C VAL A 66 -20.12 -5.61 -8.44
N ASN A 67 -20.12 -6.92 -8.73
CA ASN A 67 -20.62 -7.46 -9.99
C ASN A 67 -22.15 -7.39 -10.13
N SER A 68 -22.91 -7.52 -9.04
CA SER A 68 -24.38 -7.55 -9.08
C SER A 68 -25.05 -6.17 -9.03
N ASN A 69 -24.36 -5.13 -8.55
CA ASN A 69 -24.96 -3.81 -8.30
C ASN A 69 -24.55 -2.73 -9.31
N GLY A 70 -24.07 -3.11 -10.50
CA GLY A 70 -23.76 -2.16 -11.56
C GLY A 70 -22.58 -1.23 -11.25
N ILE A 71 -21.72 -1.57 -10.28
CA ILE A 71 -20.50 -0.81 -10.02
C ILE A 71 -19.55 -1.01 -11.21
N PRO A 72 -19.13 0.06 -11.92
CA PRO A 72 -18.29 -0.08 -13.10
C PRO A 72 -17.00 -0.82 -12.79
N LYS A 73 -16.72 -1.88 -13.56
CA LYS A 73 -15.43 -2.56 -13.50
C LYS A 73 -14.37 -1.63 -14.07
N THR A 74 -13.48 -1.17 -13.22
CA THR A 74 -12.24 -0.49 -13.64
C THR A 74 -11.14 -1.50 -13.93
N PHE A 75 -10.14 -1.09 -14.73
CA PHE A 75 -8.92 -1.87 -14.95
C PHE A 75 -8.25 -2.32 -13.65
N LEU A 76 -8.39 -1.54 -12.57
CA LEU A 76 -7.82 -1.83 -11.26
C LEU A 76 -8.30 -3.17 -10.68
N HIS A 77 -9.53 -3.62 -11.01
CA HIS A 77 -10.02 -4.94 -10.57
C HIS A 77 -9.24 -6.10 -11.18
N SER A 78 -8.63 -5.92 -12.35
CA SER A 78 -7.82 -6.95 -13.01
C SER A 78 -6.39 -7.01 -12.48
N LEU A 79 -5.91 -5.95 -11.83
CA LEU A 79 -4.53 -5.84 -11.39
C LEU A 79 -4.18 -6.77 -10.21
N LYS A 80 -5.19 -7.34 -9.53
CA LYS A 80 -5.03 -8.24 -8.36
C LYS A 80 -4.09 -7.68 -7.27
N THR A 81 -3.89 -6.36 -7.25
CA THR A 81 -3.04 -5.65 -6.30
C THR A 81 -3.77 -4.39 -5.86
N SER A 82 -3.41 -3.88 -4.68
CA SER A 82 -3.82 -2.54 -4.31
C SER A 82 -3.08 -1.57 -5.25
N ALA A 83 -3.84 -0.84 -6.07
CA ALA A 83 -3.31 0.17 -7.00
C ALA A 83 -2.81 1.44 -6.26
N GLU A 84 -2.21 1.23 -5.10
CA GLU A 84 -1.80 2.23 -4.13
C GLU A 84 -0.42 2.84 -4.44
N CYS A 85 0.01 3.73 -3.54
CA CYS A 85 1.32 4.36 -3.56
C CYS A 85 2.48 3.37 -3.76
N TRP A 86 3.55 3.84 -4.40
CA TRP A 86 4.88 3.25 -4.36
C TRP A 86 5.57 3.50 -3.01
N CYS A 87 4.83 3.23 -1.94
CA CYS A 87 5.30 3.25 -0.56
C CYS A 87 5.64 1.82 -0.14
N GLY A 88 6.72 1.61 0.61
CA GLY A 88 7.22 0.27 0.96
C GLY A 88 6.25 -0.60 1.78
N ALA A 89 5.14 -0.02 2.27
CA ALA A 89 4.15 -0.71 3.08
C ALA A 89 3.38 -1.82 2.33
N TYR A 90 3.28 -1.72 1.00
CA TYR A 90 2.48 -2.66 0.18
C TYR A 90 3.23 -3.21 -1.03
N LYS A 91 4.53 -2.93 -1.13
CA LYS A 91 5.35 -3.36 -2.26
C LYS A 91 6.33 -4.44 -1.81
N THR A 92 6.47 -5.45 -2.65
CA THR A 92 7.37 -6.57 -2.48
C THR A 92 8.66 -6.34 -3.27
N GLU A 93 9.68 -7.13 -2.97
CA GLU A 93 10.92 -7.17 -3.78
C GLU A 93 10.63 -7.41 -5.28
N ALA A 94 9.67 -8.30 -5.58
CA ALA A 94 9.24 -8.57 -6.95
C ALA A 94 8.61 -7.35 -7.63
N ASP A 95 7.84 -6.53 -6.90
CA ASP A 95 7.26 -5.30 -7.44
C ASP A 95 8.36 -4.28 -7.80
N PHE A 96 9.42 -4.17 -6.99
CA PHE A 96 10.54 -3.28 -7.26
C PHE A 96 11.44 -3.77 -8.40
N ARG A 97 11.67 -5.09 -8.52
CA ARG A 97 12.30 -5.69 -9.71
C ARG A 97 11.50 -5.36 -10.96
N LYS A 98 10.19 -5.56 -10.92
CA LYS A 98 9.32 -5.24 -12.06
C LYS A 98 9.30 -3.74 -12.39
N LEU A 99 9.38 -2.87 -11.38
CA LEU A 99 9.51 -1.43 -11.58
C LEU A 99 10.83 -1.09 -12.28
N TYR A 100 11.94 -1.72 -11.88
CA TYR A 100 13.23 -1.53 -12.54
C TYR A 100 13.15 -1.86 -14.04
N ASP A 101 12.52 -2.98 -14.40
CA ASP A 101 12.35 -3.39 -15.80
C ASP A 101 11.47 -2.43 -16.60
N LEU A 102 10.37 -1.96 -16.00
CA LEU A 102 9.35 -1.16 -16.68
C LEU A 102 9.68 0.34 -16.72
N ASN A 103 10.33 0.86 -15.69
CA ASN A 103 10.58 2.29 -15.51
C ASN A 103 11.76 2.55 -14.54
N ARG A 104 12.98 2.50 -15.08
CA ARG A 104 14.22 2.76 -14.33
C ARG A 104 14.27 4.17 -13.71
N ASP A 105 13.77 5.19 -14.39
CA ASP A 105 13.75 6.57 -13.85
C ASP A 105 12.97 6.65 -12.54
N MET A 106 11.77 6.06 -12.50
CA MET A 106 10.99 5.99 -11.26
C MET A 106 11.71 5.16 -10.18
N PHE A 107 12.35 4.04 -10.55
CA PHE A 107 13.13 3.25 -9.60
C PHE A 107 14.24 4.08 -8.95
N TYR A 108 15.03 4.81 -9.73
CA TYR A 108 16.13 5.64 -9.20
C TYR A 108 15.64 6.82 -8.36
N LYS A 109 14.49 7.42 -8.70
CA LYS A 109 13.86 8.40 -7.80
C LYS A 109 13.56 7.83 -6.42
N LEU A 110 13.20 6.55 -6.32
CA LEU A 110 12.99 5.89 -5.02
C LEU A 110 14.32 5.57 -4.32
N VAL A 111 15.36 5.19 -5.07
CA VAL A 111 16.73 5.04 -4.54
C VAL A 111 17.20 6.36 -3.91
N ASP A 112 17.03 7.48 -4.61
CA ASP A 112 17.41 8.81 -4.10
C ASP A 112 16.67 9.17 -2.81
N VAL A 113 15.39 8.77 -2.70
CA VAL A 113 14.60 8.96 -1.48
C VAL A 113 15.15 8.13 -0.32
N GLU A 114 15.64 6.90 -0.55
CA GLU A 114 16.33 6.12 0.49
C GLU A 114 17.63 6.80 0.93
N ASP A 115 18.46 7.22 -0.03
CA ASP A 115 19.76 7.83 0.23
C ASP A 115 19.66 9.16 1.00
N GLN A 116 18.64 9.98 0.70
CA GLN A 116 18.38 11.23 1.41
C GLN A 116 17.80 11.02 2.82
N ASN A 117 17.33 9.82 3.15
CA ASN A 117 16.71 9.54 4.43
C ASN A 117 17.74 9.16 5.50
N LYS A 118 18.05 10.15 6.35
CA LYS A 118 19.03 10.02 7.45
C LYS A 118 18.69 8.96 8.51
N ASN A 119 17.47 8.42 8.53
CA ASN A 119 17.04 7.42 9.50
C ASN A 119 17.33 5.97 9.05
N GLY A 120 17.98 5.80 7.89
CA GLY A 120 18.26 4.48 7.31
C GLY A 120 16.98 3.71 6.96
N TYR A 121 15.94 4.42 6.54
CA TYR A 121 14.73 3.82 5.99
C TYR A 121 15.06 3.11 4.68
N THR A 122 14.36 2.01 4.41
CA THR A 122 14.33 1.37 3.09
C THR A 122 12.89 1.00 2.72
N PHE A 123 12.60 0.88 1.43
CA PHE A 123 11.32 0.41 0.95
C PHE A 123 11.10 -1.09 1.17
N ILE A 124 12.17 -1.89 1.25
CA ILE A 124 12.05 -3.36 1.33
C ILE A 124 12.58 -3.86 2.68
N TYR A 125 11.71 -4.60 3.39
CA TYR A 125 12.07 -5.36 4.58
C TYR A 125 11.76 -6.83 4.36
N LYS A 126 12.75 -7.70 4.55
CA LYS A 126 12.61 -9.16 4.42
C LYS A 126 13.00 -9.80 5.74
N ARG A 127 12.04 -10.44 6.42
CA ARG A 127 12.26 -11.07 7.75
C ARG A 127 12.90 -10.10 8.76
N GLY A 128 12.47 -8.84 8.75
CA GLY A 128 12.99 -7.78 9.63
C GLY A 128 14.32 -7.16 9.18
N GLN A 129 14.97 -7.69 8.14
CA GLN A 129 16.20 -7.13 7.59
C GLN A 129 15.89 -6.11 6.49
N LYS A 130 16.66 -5.03 6.47
CA LYS A 130 16.60 -3.98 5.45
C LYS A 130 17.25 -4.47 4.17
N ILE A 131 16.62 -4.22 3.03
CA ILE A 131 17.21 -4.46 1.70
C ILE A 131 17.15 -3.15 0.91
N PRO A 132 18.22 -2.34 0.93
CA PRO A 132 18.31 -1.13 0.13
C PRO A 132 18.04 -1.41 -1.35
N LEU A 133 17.37 -0.48 -2.05
CA LEU A 133 17.11 -0.61 -3.48
C LEU A 133 18.41 -0.63 -4.31
N ARG A 134 19.49 0.00 -3.84
CA ARG A 134 20.82 -0.13 -4.44
C ARG A 134 21.38 -1.56 -4.37
N ASP A 135 21.11 -2.27 -3.28
CA ASP A 135 21.55 -3.65 -3.15
C ASP A 135 20.71 -4.57 -4.05
N LEU A 136 19.42 -4.28 -4.22
CA LEU A 136 18.56 -4.96 -5.18
C LEU A 136 19.01 -4.72 -6.63
N GLU A 137 19.33 -3.48 -6.99
CA GLU A 137 19.90 -3.15 -8.31
C GLU A 137 21.16 -3.98 -8.61
N ARG A 138 22.09 -4.06 -7.65
CA ARG A 138 23.31 -4.87 -7.80
C ARG A 138 23.01 -6.36 -7.99
N GLN A 139 21.95 -6.87 -7.38
CA GLN A 139 21.51 -8.25 -7.58
C GLN A 139 20.97 -8.45 -9.00
N ILE A 140 20.07 -7.57 -9.45
CA ILE A 140 19.52 -7.58 -10.82
C ILE A 140 20.64 -7.58 -11.86
N LEU A 141 21.58 -6.62 -11.76
CA LEU A 141 22.69 -6.51 -12.71
C LEU A 141 23.62 -7.74 -12.68
N LYS A 142 23.80 -8.38 -11.53
CA LYS A 142 24.60 -9.61 -11.45
C LYS A 142 23.91 -10.78 -12.14
N GLU A 143 22.60 -10.91 -11.96
CA GLU A 143 21.76 -11.93 -12.58
C GLU A 143 21.73 -11.77 -14.11
N GLU A 144 21.54 -10.54 -14.62
CA GLU A 144 21.59 -10.23 -16.06
C GLU A 144 22.96 -10.60 -16.69
N ASN A 145 24.06 -10.34 -15.98
CA ASN A 145 25.42 -10.66 -16.44
C ASN A 145 25.81 -12.15 -16.29
N SER A 146 25.05 -12.96 -15.55
CA SER A 146 25.23 -14.41 -15.51
C SER A 146 24.45 -15.11 -16.61
N ASP A 147 23.24 -14.64 -16.93
CA ASP A 147 22.42 -15.22 -18.00
C ASP A 147 22.96 -14.90 -19.40
N GLY A 148 23.62 -13.74 -19.58
CA GLY A 148 24.27 -13.37 -20.85
C GLY A 148 25.62 -14.05 -21.12
N ARG A 149 26.02 -15.08 -20.35
CA ARG A 149 27.26 -15.85 -20.54
C ARG A 149 27.04 -17.26 -21.10
N ASP A 150 25.79 -17.62 -21.38
CA ASP A 150 25.38 -18.91 -21.95
C ASP A 150 24.91 -18.81 -23.43
N GLU A 151 25.15 -17.67 -24.10
CA GLU A 151 25.02 -17.48 -25.56
C GLU A 151 26.38 -17.32 -26.23
#